data_AF-A0A6A6LWS5-F1
#
_entry.id   AF-A0A6A6LWS5-F1
#
_cell.length_a   1.000
_cell.length_b   1.000
_cell.length_c   1.000
_cell.angle_alpha   90.00
_cell.angle_beta   90.00
_cell.angle_gamma   90.00
#
_symmetry.space_group_name_H-M   'P 1'
#
loop_
_entity.id
_entity.type
_entity.pdbx_description
1 polymer ?
#
loop_
_entity_poly.entity_id
_entity_poly.type
_entity_poly.pdbx_seq_one_letter_code
_entity_poly.pdbx_strand_id
1 'polypeptide(L)'
;MTALWDQLSLSEPLWYDIRDVELYAKERDEFRVYQFTLALNDEFESVRSSLLHRDPFPKLEIVVTELLSEEARLATLKSQQSIITTDTVLATPASSQSQNKVTCRELMEEVCKELAHKIAEDKAIVETLKMESINIREQVEEERKMLQIAEAWCEERVHMKMADAKLALDDKYCQMNKFIADLEAFLRSRGGTLDVGELRKLNCSDK
;
A
#
# COMPACT_ATOMS: atom_id res chain seq x y z
N MET A 1 21.54 -15.64 -5.45
CA MET A 1 20.46 -14.65 -5.70
C MET A 1 19.18 -15.33 -6.19
N THR A 2 19.24 -16.33 -7.08
CA THR A 2 18.09 -17.14 -7.53
C THR A 2 17.29 -17.82 -6.40
N ALA A 3 17.95 -18.38 -5.37
CA ALA A 3 17.27 -19.07 -4.28
C ALA A 3 16.33 -18.18 -3.43
N LEU A 4 16.64 -16.88 -3.28
CA LEU A 4 15.77 -15.92 -2.59
C LEU A 4 14.54 -15.58 -3.44
N TRP A 5 14.71 -15.47 -4.75
CA TRP A 5 13.61 -15.24 -5.70
C TRP A 5 12.70 -16.46 -5.82
N ASP A 6 13.26 -17.67 -5.76
CA ASP A 6 12.49 -18.91 -5.71
C ASP A 6 11.67 -18.98 -4.41
N GLN A 7 12.23 -18.57 -3.27
CA GLN A 7 11.48 -18.45 -2.01
C GLN A 7 10.35 -17.42 -2.10
N LEU A 8 10.60 -16.26 -2.72
CA LEU A 8 9.58 -15.24 -2.92
C LEU A 8 8.47 -15.72 -3.87
N SER A 9 8.82 -16.54 -4.87
CA SER A 9 7.85 -17.14 -5.79
C SER A 9 6.89 -18.13 -5.13
N LEU A 10 7.26 -18.70 -3.97
CA LEU A 10 6.36 -19.54 -3.17
C LEU A 10 5.27 -18.72 -2.45
N SER A 11 5.42 -17.39 -2.41
CA SER A 11 4.38 -16.46 -1.92
C SER A 11 3.53 -15.85 -3.04
N GLU A 12 3.84 -16.13 -4.33
CA GLU A 12 2.96 -15.76 -5.44
C GLU A 12 1.71 -16.66 -5.43
N PRO A 13 0.48 -16.12 -5.52
CA PRO A 13 -0.74 -16.92 -5.62
C PRO A 13 -0.68 -17.87 -6.83
N LEU A 14 -1.23 -19.06 -6.70
CA LEU A 14 -1.33 -20.01 -7.81
C LEU A 14 -2.57 -19.68 -8.65
N TRP A 15 -2.37 -19.36 -9.93
CA TRP A 15 -3.41 -18.90 -10.86
C TRP A 15 -4.00 -20.09 -11.62
N TYR A 16 -5.28 -20.42 -11.41
CA TYR A 16 -5.94 -21.53 -12.10
C TYR A 16 -7.17 -21.12 -12.91
N ASP A 17 -7.80 -19.95 -12.61
CA ASP A 17 -9.06 -19.52 -13.21
C ASP A 17 -9.15 -17.98 -13.42
N ILE A 18 -10.03 -17.54 -14.34
CA ILE A 18 -10.36 -16.12 -14.59
C ILE A 18 -10.87 -15.43 -13.31
N ARG A 19 -11.54 -16.16 -12.42
CA ARG A 19 -11.98 -15.64 -11.11
C ARG A 19 -10.82 -15.27 -10.19
N ASP A 20 -9.65 -15.91 -10.36
CA ASP A 20 -8.45 -15.57 -9.59
C ASP A 20 -7.88 -14.20 -10.02
N VAL A 21 -8.20 -13.75 -11.23
CA VAL A 21 -7.79 -12.43 -11.74
C VAL A 21 -8.50 -11.30 -11.00
N GLU A 22 -9.81 -11.43 -10.77
CA GLU A 22 -10.60 -10.45 -10.02
C GLU A 22 -10.22 -10.43 -8.53
N LEU A 23 -9.95 -11.61 -7.96
CA LEU A 23 -9.49 -11.72 -6.57
C LEU A 23 -8.10 -11.09 -6.39
N TYR A 24 -7.17 -11.35 -7.31
CA TYR A 24 -5.84 -10.73 -7.29
C TYR A 24 -5.92 -9.21 -7.45
N ALA A 25 -6.75 -8.70 -8.37
CA ALA A 25 -6.94 -7.26 -8.53
C ALA A 25 -7.42 -6.60 -7.21
N LYS A 26 -8.33 -7.27 -6.50
CA LYS A 26 -8.82 -6.82 -5.19
C LYS A 26 -7.73 -6.83 -4.11
N GLU A 27 -6.97 -7.92 -3.98
CA GLU A 27 -5.87 -8.00 -3.01
C GLU A 27 -4.76 -6.99 -3.28
N ARG A 28 -4.46 -6.75 -4.57
CA ARG A 28 -3.52 -5.70 -5.00
C ARG A 28 -4.02 -4.32 -4.62
N ASP A 29 -5.28 -4.01 -4.89
CA ASP A 29 -5.86 -2.72 -4.51
C ASP A 29 -5.84 -2.53 -2.99
N GLU A 30 -6.17 -3.56 -2.21
CA GLU A 30 -6.09 -3.55 -0.75
C GLU A 30 -4.66 -3.28 -0.26
N PHE A 31 -3.67 -3.94 -0.86
CA PHE A 31 -2.26 -3.72 -0.55
C PHE A 31 -1.78 -2.30 -0.89
N ARG A 32 -2.20 -1.75 -2.04
CA ARG A 32 -1.88 -0.37 -2.43
C ARG A 32 -2.49 0.65 -1.49
N VAL A 33 -3.71 0.41 -1.00
CA VAL A 33 -4.34 1.24 0.03
C VAL A 33 -3.58 1.13 1.34
N TYR A 34 -3.17 -0.08 1.74
CA TYR A 34 -2.34 -0.27 2.93
C TYR A 34 -1.03 0.52 2.86
N GLN A 35 -0.31 0.43 1.75
CA GLN A 35 0.92 1.18 1.54
C GLN A 35 0.70 2.69 1.59
N PHE A 36 -0.36 3.18 0.96
CA PHE A 36 -0.76 4.58 1.01
C PHE A 36 -1.04 5.03 2.45
N THR A 37 -1.82 4.26 3.22
CA THR A 37 -2.12 4.55 4.62
C THR A 37 -0.86 4.53 5.50
N LEU A 38 0.05 3.58 5.28
CA LEU A 38 1.31 3.50 6.01
C LEU A 38 2.29 4.64 5.66
N ALA A 39 2.12 5.26 4.49
CA ALA A 39 2.91 6.41 4.03
C ALA A 39 2.38 7.77 4.51
N LEU A 40 1.29 7.80 5.26
CA LEU A 40 0.74 9.05 5.81
C LEU A 40 1.71 9.69 6.81
N ASN A 41 1.78 11.03 6.77
CA ASN A 41 2.56 11.84 7.69
C ASN A 41 2.11 11.66 9.15
N ASP A 42 3.03 11.90 10.09
CA ASP A 42 2.78 11.77 11.54
C ASP A 42 1.62 12.65 12.06
N GLU A 43 1.25 13.74 11.36
CA GLU A 43 0.10 14.56 11.75
C GLU A 43 -1.26 13.83 11.58
N PHE A 44 -1.29 12.78 10.75
CA PHE A 44 -2.45 11.92 10.52
C PHE A 44 -2.37 10.61 11.31
N GLU A 45 -1.50 10.51 12.32
CA GLU A 45 -1.27 9.26 13.07
C GLU A 45 -2.56 8.64 13.61
N SER A 46 -3.44 9.48 14.14
CA SER A 46 -4.72 9.03 14.70
C SER A 46 -5.57 8.32 13.65
N VAL A 47 -5.63 8.87 12.43
CA VAL A 47 -6.39 8.27 11.31
C VAL A 47 -5.65 7.04 10.79
N ARG A 48 -4.33 7.11 10.61
CA ARG A 48 -3.51 5.97 10.21
C ARG A 48 -3.72 4.77 11.13
N SER A 49 -3.61 4.95 12.44
CA SER A 49 -3.85 3.91 13.43
C SER A 49 -5.29 3.38 13.35
N SER A 50 -6.30 4.26 13.27
CA SER A 50 -7.70 3.86 13.13
C SER A 50 -7.94 2.99 11.88
N LEU A 51 -7.38 3.35 10.73
CA LEU A 51 -7.56 2.64 9.47
C LEU A 51 -6.86 1.26 9.48
N LEU A 52 -5.66 1.17 10.04
CA LEU A 52 -4.85 -0.06 10.05
C LEU A 52 -5.42 -1.18 10.92
N HIS A 53 -6.26 -0.86 11.91
CA HIS A 53 -6.85 -1.86 12.82
C HIS A 53 -8.26 -2.33 12.41
N ARG A 54 -8.77 -1.91 11.25
CA ARG A 54 -10.10 -2.30 10.79
C ARG A 54 -10.09 -3.66 10.11
N ASP A 55 -11.12 -4.45 10.42
CA ASP A 55 -11.42 -5.71 9.74
C ASP A 55 -12.89 -5.70 9.28
N PRO A 56 -13.17 -5.71 7.96
CA PRO A 56 -12.22 -5.78 6.84
C PRO A 56 -11.49 -4.45 6.57
N PHE A 57 -10.32 -4.53 5.92
CA PHE A 57 -9.50 -3.36 5.61
C PHE A 57 -10.27 -2.36 4.72
N PRO A 58 -10.22 -1.04 5.02
CA PRO A 58 -11.01 -0.06 4.31
C PRO A 58 -10.55 0.11 2.86
N LYS A 59 -11.51 0.36 1.95
CA LYS A 59 -11.22 0.73 0.56
C LYS A 59 -10.66 2.15 0.48
N LEU A 60 -10.00 2.46 -0.65
CA LEU A 60 -9.40 3.77 -0.92
C LEU A 60 -10.36 4.94 -0.69
N GLU A 61 -11.61 4.81 -1.13
CA GLU A 61 -12.64 5.84 -0.99
C GLU A 61 -12.86 6.24 0.47
N ILE A 62 -12.97 5.24 1.37
CA ILE A 62 -13.16 5.47 2.81
C ILE A 62 -11.94 6.16 3.40
N VAL A 63 -10.75 5.66 3.08
CA VAL A 63 -9.48 6.25 3.54
C VAL A 63 -9.39 7.73 3.16
N VAL A 64 -9.66 8.07 1.90
CA VAL A 64 -9.60 9.46 1.41
C VAL A 64 -10.62 10.35 2.12
N THR A 65 -11.85 9.87 2.34
CA THR A 65 -12.87 10.67 3.04
C THR A 65 -12.49 10.98 4.50
N GLU A 66 -11.86 10.03 5.20
CA GLU A 66 -11.39 10.24 6.57
C GLU A 66 -10.20 11.20 6.62
N LEU A 67 -9.28 11.11 5.66
CA LEU A 67 -8.15 12.03 5.57
C LEU A 67 -8.58 13.47 5.33
N LEU A 68 -9.51 13.69 4.40
CA LEU A 68 -10.04 15.03 4.13
C LEU A 68 -10.75 15.61 5.35
N SER A 69 -11.47 14.77 6.09
CA SER A 69 -12.15 15.18 7.32
C SER A 69 -11.15 15.57 8.42
N GLU A 70 -10.08 14.80 8.56
CA GLU A 70 -9.02 15.08 9.53
C GLU A 70 -8.17 16.30 9.15
N GLU A 71 -7.88 16.49 7.86
CA GLU A 71 -7.20 17.69 7.36
C GLU A 71 -7.96 18.96 7.72
N ALA A 72 -9.28 18.98 7.49
CA ALA A 72 -10.15 20.09 7.87
C ALA A 72 -10.13 20.33 9.40
N ARG A 73 -10.10 19.25 10.19
CA ARG A 73 -9.98 19.33 11.66
C ARG A 73 -8.65 19.94 12.09
N LEU A 74 -7.53 19.49 11.51
CA LEU A 74 -6.18 19.99 11.79
C LEU A 74 -6.03 21.47 11.38
N ALA A 75 -6.59 21.87 10.23
CA ALA A 75 -6.60 23.25 9.79
C ALA A 75 -7.26 24.20 10.82
N THR A 76 -8.37 23.76 11.41
CA THR A 76 -9.08 24.53 12.45
C THR A 76 -8.24 24.65 13.73
N LEU A 77 -7.56 23.57 14.14
CA LEU A 77 -6.74 23.56 15.35
C LEU A 77 -5.48 24.43 15.22
N LYS A 78 -4.81 24.39 14.06
CA LYS A 78 -3.62 25.23 13.76
C LYS A 78 -3.96 26.73 13.83
N SER A 79 -5.17 27.12 13.40
CA SER A 79 -5.67 28.49 13.51
C SER A 79 -5.86 28.96 14.97
N GLN A 80 -6.35 28.08 15.84
CA GLN A 80 -6.60 28.40 17.25
C GLN A 80 -5.31 28.49 18.10
N GLN A 81 -4.29 27.66 17.80
CA GLN A 81 -3.01 27.69 18.52
C GLN A 81 -2.25 29.02 18.33
N SER A 82 -2.44 29.70 17.20
CA SER A 82 -1.84 31.03 16.96
C SER A 82 -2.36 32.13 17.90
N ILE A 83 -3.49 31.91 18.59
CA ILE A 83 -4.15 32.92 19.45
C ILE A 83 -3.75 32.78 20.94
N ILE A 84 -3.35 31.58 21.37
CA ILE A 84 -3.16 31.27 22.80
C ILE A 84 -1.76 31.66 23.32
N THR A 85 -0.76 31.76 22.45
CA THR A 85 0.64 32.03 22.84
C THR A 85 0.93 33.46 23.31
N THR A 86 -0.01 34.40 23.20
CA THR A 86 0.24 35.83 23.48
C THR A 86 -0.19 36.33 24.86
N ASP A 87 -0.93 35.57 25.67
CA ASP A 87 -1.66 36.13 26.84
C ASP A 87 -1.22 35.69 28.25
N THR A 88 -0.05 35.07 28.44
CA THR A 88 0.41 34.64 29.78
C THR A 88 1.58 35.46 30.34
N VAL A 89 1.31 36.69 30.78
CA VAL A 89 2.20 37.45 31.68
C VAL A 89 1.43 37.81 32.94
N LEU A 90 1.61 37.02 34.01
CA LEU A 90 1.11 37.33 35.36
C LEU A 90 2.29 37.81 36.22
N ALA A 91 2.20 39.04 36.73
CA ALA A 91 3.13 39.61 37.70
C ALA A 91 2.56 39.50 39.13
N THR A 92 3.40 39.11 40.09
CA THR A 92 3.07 39.10 41.53
C THR A 92 4.11 39.95 42.30
N PRO A 93 3.69 40.80 43.26
CA PRO A 93 4.60 41.64 44.02
C PRO A 93 5.14 40.96 45.29
N ALA A 94 6.32 41.39 45.71
CA ALA A 94 7.08 40.88 46.84
C ALA A 94 6.63 41.45 48.21
N SER A 95 6.77 40.65 49.28
CA SER A 95 6.82 41.14 50.66
C SER A 95 7.83 40.38 51.53
N SER A 96 8.24 41.04 52.59
CA SER A 96 9.51 41.02 53.34
C SER A 96 9.62 40.03 54.51
N GLN A 97 10.81 39.46 54.76
CA GLN A 97 11.32 39.13 56.11
C GLN A 97 12.85 38.87 56.15
N SER A 98 13.57 39.62 56.99
CA SER A 98 15.03 39.62 57.16
C SER A 98 15.47 38.76 58.33
N GLN A 99 16.15 37.64 58.04
CA GLN A 99 17.36 37.12 58.73
C GLN A 99 17.74 35.71 58.22
N ASN A 100 16.82 35.00 57.57
CA ASN A 100 17.09 33.78 56.77
C ASN A 100 17.37 34.08 55.27
N LYS A 101 17.55 35.35 54.91
CA LYS A 101 17.64 35.81 53.51
C LYS A 101 18.92 35.38 52.79
N VAL A 102 20.01 35.17 53.52
CA VAL A 102 21.31 34.82 52.91
C VAL A 102 21.33 33.35 52.55
N THR A 103 20.96 32.47 53.50
CA THR A 103 20.88 31.01 53.28
C THR A 103 19.77 30.59 52.33
N CYS A 104 18.59 31.24 52.38
CA CYS A 104 17.51 30.95 51.44
C CYS A 104 17.85 31.43 50.01
N ARG A 105 18.63 32.52 49.88
CA ARG A 105 19.11 33.01 48.58
C ARG A 105 20.18 32.09 47.99
N GLU A 106 21.12 31.61 48.79
CA GLU A 106 22.16 30.65 48.36
C GLU A 106 21.54 29.32 47.92
N LEU A 107 20.59 28.77 48.70
CA LEU A 107 19.88 27.55 48.32
C LEU A 107 19.07 27.73 47.03
N MET A 108 18.39 28.88 46.87
CA MET A 108 17.65 29.17 45.65
C MET A 108 18.59 29.31 44.44
N GLU A 109 19.76 29.92 44.63
CA GLU A 109 20.78 30.07 43.59
C GLU A 109 21.36 28.71 43.17
N GLU A 110 21.61 27.81 44.13
CA GLU A 110 22.09 26.45 43.86
C GLU A 110 21.05 25.62 43.10
N VAL A 111 19.78 25.69 43.52
CA VAL A 111 18.67 25.04 42.81
C VAL A 111 18.54 25.61 41.40
N CYS A 112 18.63 26.92 41.22
CA CYS A 112 18.59 27.54 39.89
C CYS A 112 19.77 27.12 39.00
N LYS A 113 20.97 26.97 39.56
CA LYS A 113 22.16 26.49 38.82
C LYS A 113 22.00 25.03 38.39
N GLU A 114 21.59 24.16 39.30
CA GLU A 114 21.35 22.74 38.99
C GLU A 114 20.23 22.58 37.96
N LEU A 115 19.14 23.35 38.09
CA LEU A 115 18.06 23.34 37.11
C LEU A 115 18.53 23.81 35.73
N ALA A 116 19.32 24.89 35.66
CA ALA A 116 19.89 25.38 34.41
C ALA A 116 20.85 24.37 33.77
N HIS A 117 21.63 23.64 34.58
CA HIS A 117 22.50 22.59 34.10
C HIS A 117 21.71 21.40 33.53
N LYS A 118 20.69 20.90 34.26
CA LYS A 118 19.79 19.84 33.80
C LYS A 118 19.11 20.19 32.48
N ILE A 119 18.58 21.42 32.38
CA ILE A 119 17.93 21.91 31.16
C ILE A 119 18.92 21.95 29.99
N ALA A 120 20.18 22.33 30.23
CA ALA A 120 21.20 22.35 29.19
C ALA A 120 21.58 20.92 28.73
N GLU A 121 21.68 19.98 29.67
CA GLU A 121 21.96 18.56 29.38
C GLU A 121 20.80 17.91 28.62
N ASP A 122 19.57 18.03 29.12
CA ASP A 122 18.37 17.51 28.46
C ASP A 122 18.21 18.09 27.05
N LYS A 123 18.52 19.38 26.87
CA LYS A 123 18.52 20.02 25.55
C LYS A 123 19.54 19.38 24.62
N ALA A 124 20.74 19.08 25.09
CA ALA A 124 21.75 18.40 24.28
C ALA A 124 21.28 16.99 23.87
N ILE A 125 20.70 16.24 24.81
CA ILE A 125 20.14 14.90 24.54
C ILE A 125 19.01 14.99 23.50
N VAL A 126 18.09 15.94 23.64
CA VAL A 126 16.99 16.15 22.69
C VAL A 126 17.51 16.46 21.29
N GLU A 127 18.52 17.33 21.15
CA GLU A 127 19.09 17.63 19.84
C GLU A 127 19.80 16.41 19.22
N THR A 128 20.48 15.59 20.02
CA THR A 128 21.08 14.33 19.52
C THR A 128 20.01 13.33 19.05
N LEU A 129 18.98 13.10 19.85
CA LEU A 129 17.86 12.22 19.49
C LEU A 129 17.09 12.72 18.27
N LYS A 130 16.98 14.04 18.10
CA LYS A 130 16.35 14.66 16.93
C LYS A 130 17.15 14.40 15.66
N MET A 131 18.49 14.49 15.74
CA MET A 131 19.34 14.14 14.59
C MET A 131 19.24 12.66 14.25
N GLU A 132 19.25 11.78 15.25
CA GLU A 132 19.07 10.34 15.07
C GLU A 132 17.70 9.99 14.46
N SER A 133 16.63 10.67 14.91
CA SER A 133 15.28 10.52 14.35
C SER A 133 15.20 10.91 12.88
N ILE A 134 15.91 11.97 12.46
CA ILE A 134 15.99 12.38 11.04
C ILE A 134 16.69 11.27 10.23
N ASN A 135 17.81 10.75 10.71
CA ASN A 135 18.55 9.68 10.03
C ASN A 135 17.73 8.38 9.91
N ILE A 136 17.05 7.96 10.98
CA ILE A 136 16.17 6.77 10.95
C ILE A 136 15.05 6.96 9.92
N ARG A 137 14.46 8.16 9.86
CA ARG A 137 13.40 8.49 8.89
C ARG A 137 13.89 8.38 7.45
N GLU A 138 15.11 8.85 7.17
CA GLU A 138 15.73 8.72 5.84
C GLU A 138 15.93 7.26 5.46
N GLN A 139 16.47 6.44 6.37
CA GLN A 139 16.68 5.01 6.13
C GLN A 139 15.35 4.27 5.85
N VAL A 140 14.30 4.56 6.62
CA VAL A 140 12.96 3.97 6.39
C VAL A 140 12.43 4.35 5.01
N GLU A 141 12.66 5.58 4.56
CA GLU A 141 12.23 6.03 3.24
C GLU A 141 13.02 5.36 2.10
N GLU A 142 14.31 5.07 2.30
CA GLU A 142 15.10 4.27 1.37
C GLU A 142 14.61 2.81 1.29
N GLU A 143 14.32 2.18 2.43
CA GLU A 143 13.73 0.83 2.48
C GLU A 143 12.35 0.80 1.79
N ARG A 144 11.54 1.84 1.96
CA ARG A 144 10.25 2.00 1.26
C ARG A 144 10.43 2.03 -0.26
N LYS A 145 11.37 2.82 -0.76
CA LYS A 145 11.67 2.91 -2.21
C LYS A 145 12.14 1.56 -2.75
N MET A 146 12.99 0.86 -2.02
CA MET A 146 13.45 -0.47 -2.41
C MET A 146 12.28 -1.45 -2.51
N LEU A 147 11.36 -1.42 -1.53
CA LEU A 147 10.18 -2.26 -1.53
C LEU A 147 9.25 -1.97 -2.71
N GLN A 148 9.01 -0.69 -3.04
CA GLN A 148 8.21 -0.31 -4.21
C GLN A 148 8.82 -0.80 -5.53
N ILE A 149 10.15 -0.73 -5.68
CA ILE A 149 10.85 -1.23 -6.86
C ILE A 149 10.74 -2.76 -6.95
N ALA A 150 10.90 -3.45 -5.82
CA ALA A 150 10.73 -4.90 -5.75
C ALA A 150 9.31 -5.33 -6.12
N GLU A 151 8.30 -4.61 -5.63
CA GLU A 151 6.89 -4.84 -5.96
C GLU A 151 6.62 -4.64 -7.45
N ALA A 152 7.05 -3.51 -8.03
CA ALA A 152 6.88 -3.23 -9.46
C ALA A 152 7.53 -4.30 -10.34
N TRP A 153 8.68 -4.84 -9.93
CA TRP A 153 9.31 -5.97 -10.62
C TRP A 153 8.45 -7.23 -10.54
N CYS A 154 7.93 -7.56 -9.36
CA CYS A 154 7.03 -8.70 -9.19
C CYS A 154 5.77 -8.56 -10.06
N GLU A 155 5.18 -7.38 -10.13
CA GLU A 155 4.03 -7.08 -11.00
C GLU A 155 4.34 -7.30 -12.48
N GLU A 156 5.42 -6.71 -12.98
CA GLU A 156 5.82 -6.84 -14.39
C GLU A 156 6.04 -8.31 -14.77
N ARG A 157 6.58 -9.10 -13.84
CA ARG A 157 6.81 -10.54 -14.03
C ARG A 157 5.50 -11.34 -14.10
N VAL A 158 4.54 -11.05 -13.22
CA VAL A 158 3.21 -11.66 -13.27
C VAL A 158 2.53 -11.31 -14.59
N HIS A 159 2.58 -10.04 -15.00
CA HIS A 159 2.03 -9.60 -16.28
C HIS A 159 2.64 -10.33 -17.46
N MET A 160 3.96 -10.52 -17.48
CA MET A 160 4.64 -11.29 -18.52
C MET A 160 4.20 -12.76 -18.55
N LYS A 161 4.17 -13.44 -17.38
CA LYS A 161 3.67 -14.83 -17.29
C LYS A 161 2.23 -14.96 -17.79
N MET A 162 1.36 -14.00 -17.43
CA MET A 162 -0.03 -13.99 -17.88
C MET A 162 -0.15 -13.72 -19.38
N ALA A 163 0.69 -12.84 -19.93
CA ALA A 163 0.73 -12.56 -21.36
C ALA A 163 1.17 -13.79 -22.17
N ASP A 164 2.20 -14.52 -21.70
CA ASP A 164 2.67 -15.76 -22.33
C ASP A 164 1.59 -16.85 -22.31
N ALA A 165 0.93 -17.04 -21.17
CA ALA A 165 -0.16 -18.00 -21.03
C ALA A 165 -1.34 -17.67 -21.97
N LYS A 166 -1.66 -16.37 -22.12
CA LYS A 166 -2.69 -15.90 -23.05
C LYS A 166 -2.31 -16.18 -24.50
N LEU A 167 -1.07 -15.87 -24.91
CA LEU A 167 -0.60 -16.17 -26.28
C LEU A 167 -0.66 -17.66 -26.59
N ALA A 168 -0.28 -18.52 -25.63
CA ALA A 168 -0.37 -19.97 -25.79
C ALA A 168 -1.82 -20.46 -25.98
N LEU A 169 -2.77 -19.85 -25.25
CA LEU A 169 -4.19 -20.16 -25.42
C LEU A 169 -4.73 -19.68 -26.77
N ASP A 170 -4.37 -18.46 -27.19
CA ASP A 170 -4.77 -17.90 -28.49
C ASP A 170 -4.23 -18.75 -29.64
N ASP A 171 -2.99 -19.25 -29.56
CA ASP A 171 -2.42 -20.18 -30.54
C ASP A 171 -3.25 -21.47 -30.65
N LYS A 172 -3.65 -22.06 -29.51
CA LYS A 172 -4.52 -23.25 -29.50
C LYS A 172 -5.90 -22.96 -30.07
N TYR A 173 -6.46 -21.79 -29.79
CA TYR A 173 -7.73 -21.37 -30.36
C TYR A 173 -7.64 -21.20 -31.88
N CYS A 174 -6.56 -20.61 -32.39
CA CYS A 174 -6.27 -20.53 -33.83
C CYS A 174 -6.15 -21.92 -34.48
N GLN A 175 -5.46 -22.87 -33.84
CA GLN A 175 -5.37 -24.25 -34.31
C GLN A 175 -6.75 -24.91 -34.40
N MET A 176 -7.60 -24.72 -33.38
CA MET A 176 -8.95 -25.25 -33.37
C MET A 176 -9.82 -24.66 -34.49
N ASN A 177 -9.76 -23.35 -34.71
CA ASN A 177 -10.49 -22.70 -35.80
C ASN A 177 -10.04 -23.18 -37.19
N LYS A 178 -8.73 -23.45 -37.35
CA LYS A 178 -8.21 -24.04 -38.57
C LYS A 178 -8.78 -25.44 -38.81
N PHE A 179 -8.81 -26.29 -37.77
CA PHE A 179 -9.44 -27.61 -37.85
C PHE A 179 -10.93 -27.55 -38.21
N ILE A 180 -11.67 -26.59 -37.63
CA ILE A 180 -13.08 -26.38 -37.96
C ILE A 180 -13.22 -26.01 -39.44
N ALA A 181 -12.44 -25.05 -39.93
CA ALA A 181 -12.48 -24.64 -41.33
C ALA A 181 -12.12 -25.81 -42.28
N ASP A 182 -11.12 -26.62 -41.93
CA ASP A 182 -10.71 -27.79 -42.71
C ASP A 182 -11.83 -28.86 -42.75
N LEU A 183 -12.50 -29.10 -41.62
CA LEU A 183 -13.65 -30.02 -41.53
C LEU A 183 -14.85 -29.50 -42.33
N GLU A 184 -15.17 -28.21 -42.23
CA GLU A 184 -16.24 -27.58 -43.00
C GLU A 184 -15.96 -27.67 -44.51
N ALA A 185 -14.73 -27.40 -44.94
CA ALA A 185 -14.30 -27.54 -46.33
C ALA A 185 -14.39 -29.00 -46.79
N PHE A 186 -13.96 -29.96 -45.97
CA PHE A 186 -14.06 -31.38 -46.26
C PHE A 186 -15.51 -31.82 -46.44
N LEU A 187 -16.41 -31.46 -45.51
CA LEU A 187 -17.82 -31.77 -45.58
C LEU A 187 -18.51 -31.10 -46.78
N ARG A 188 -18.14 -29.85 -47.09
CA ARG A 188 -18.65 -29.11 -48.26
C ARG A 188 -18.18 -29.73 -49.58
N SER A 189 -16.95 -30.23 -49.64
CA SER A 189 -16.41 -30.92 -50.81
C SER A 189 -17.08 -32.29 -51.04
N ARG A 190 -17.34 -33.06 -49.96
CA ARG A 190 -17.99 -34.38 -50.04
C ARG A 190 -19.50 -34.31 -50.24
N GLY A 191 -20.13 -33.23 -49.78
CA GLY A 191 -21.53 -32.89 -50.05
C GLY A 191 -21.81 -32.58 -51.53
N GLY A 192 -20.77 -32.33 -52.34
CA GLY A 192 -20.88 -32.20 -53.80
C GLY A 192 -20.80 -33.53 -54.57
N THR A 193 -20.40 -34.63 -53.90
CA THR A 193 -20.20 -35.96 -54.54
C THR A 193 -21.23 -37.01 -54.16
N LEU A 194 -22.14 -36.74 -53.23
CA LEU A 194 -23.31 -37.60 -53.02
C LEU A 194 -24.46 -37.07 -53.87
N ASP A 195 -24.42 -37.43 -55.15
CA ASP A 195 -25.66 -37.57 -55.91
C ASP A 195 -26.52 -38.60 -55.17
N VAL A 196 -27.58 -38.10 -54.56
CA VAL A 196 -28.63 -38.89 -53.90
C VAL A 196 -29.35 -39.83 -54.91
N GLY A 197 -29.00 -39.76 -56.20
CA GLY A 197 -29.48 -40.63 -57.28
C GLY A 197 -28.96 -42.08 -57.27
N GLU A 198 -27.80 -42.40 -56.69
CA GLU A 198 -27.17 -43.71 -56.92
C GLU A 198 -27.46 -44.78 -55.86
N LEU A 199 -28.05 -44.42 -54.72
CA LEU A 199 -28.52 -45.38 -53.70
C LEU A 199 -29.91 -45.98 -53.98
N ARG A 200 -30.60 -45.55 -55.06
CA ARG A 200 -31.90 -46.11 -55.46
C ARG A 200 -31.82 -47.27 -56.47
N LYS A 201 -30.64 -47.56 -57.03
CA LYS A 201 -30.50 -48.60 -58.08
C LYS A 201 -30.03 -49.97 -57.58
N LEU A 202 -29.78 -50.16 -56.29
CA LEU A 202 -29.37 -51.47 -55.74
C LEU A 202 -30.48 -52.25 -55.00
N ASN A 203 -31.74 -51.76 -55.00
CA ASN A 203 -32.85 -52.45 -54.31
C ASN A 203 -33.96 -53.00 -55.22
N CYS A 204 -33.77 -53.05 -56.54
CA CYS A 204 -34.73 -53.67 -57.47
C CYS A 204 -34.02 -54.63 -58.45
N SER A 205 -33.43 -55.71 -57.95
CA SER A 205 -33.16 -56.93 -58.73
C SER A 205 -33.03 -58.10 -57.75
N ASP A 206 -34.16 -58.45 -57.13
CA ASP A 206 -34.45 -59.82 -56.69
C ASP A 206 -35.96 -59.94 -56.42
N LYS A 207 -36.69 -60.17 -57.52
CA LYS A 207 -37.90 -61.00 -57.60
C LYS A 207 -38.28 -61.22 -59.07
#